data_AF-A0A8T5IMY6-F1
#
_entry.id   AF-A0A8T5IMY6-F1
#
_cell.length_a   1.000
_cell.length_b   1.000
_cell.length_c   1.000
_cell.angle_alpha   90.00
_cell.angle_beta   90.00
_cell.angle_gamma   90.00
#
_symmetry.space_group_name_H-M   'P 1'
#
loop_
_entity.id
_entity.type
_entity.pdbx_description
1 polymer ?
#
loop_
_entity_poly.entity_id
_entity_poly.type
_entity_poly.pdbx_seq_one_letter_code
_entity_poly.pdbx_strand_id
1 'polypeptide(L)'
;MKKPKYLYHGSGKKIKVLEPRKPTDSDPMHSKKGVYATSLKKVALGMAAARSAKTSAFKNRKTHVINIIEGWPDLKATVYLHILDPKDFKQNHKDEYLSMKKVKPIKIEEHKVSDLKHLWRKSSKKELKEFLKDREAWRAPGDRKIKAIFFDFDGTISDAKKIAFDTMVRTLDEFGYEFDKEKMRKLLGVKTHLILKGLGLHVKDLQKFRRKFYKYFTKAAIDGGIKPCVSLKPLWELKEEMPLIVVSNSKTSFLRASIKKLKLKGLFRGVYGSEKFSTKDEMLEKLFRKMKIKASEAMYVGDRFSDVQFAREAGCVAVAINNKCAWSSLAVIKKEKPDYIIGDFRELRKVVMEINNS
;
A
#
# COMPACT_ATOMS: atom_id res chain seq x y z
N MET A 1 20.63 -31.55 -19.94
CA MET A 1 19.92 -30.80 -21.01
C MET A 1 20.89 -29.84 -21.68
N LYS A 2 20.90 -29.77 -23.02
CA LYS A 2 21.76 -28.85 -23.78
C LYS A 2 21.34 -27.40 -23.46
N LYS A 3 22.29 -26.54 -23.09
CA LYS A 3 21.98 -25.11 -22.82
C LYS A 3 21.39 -24.48 -24.09
N PRO A 4 20.31 -23.69 -24.00
CA PRO A 4 19.72 -23.04 -25.16
C PRO A 4 20.74 -22.09 -25.81
N LYS A 5 20.68 -21.88 -27.12
CA LYS A 5 21.58 -20.96 -27.85
C LYS A 5 21.42 -19.51 -27.36
N TYR A 6 20.19 -19.12 -27.06
CA TYR A 6 19.85 -17.79 -26.54
C TYR A 6 18.73 -17.90 -25.50
N LEU A 7 18.68 -16.90 -24.62
CA LEU A 7 17.54 -16.66 -23.74
C LEU A 7 16.85 -15.35 -24.12
N TYR A 8 15.59 -15.21 -23.72
CA TYR A 8 14.73 -14.11 -24.14
C TYR A 8 14.06 -13.44 -22.95
N HIS A 9 14.08 -12.11 -22.93
CA HIS A 9 13.35 -11.29 -21.98
C HIS A 9 12.46 -10.27 -22.69
N GLY A 10 11.17 -10.31 -22.40
CA GLY A 10 10.18 -9.41 -22.98
C GLY A 10 9.83 -8.23 -22.07
N SER A 11 9.79 -7.02 -22.62
CA SER A 11 9.38 -5.82 -21.88
C SER A 11 8.67 -4.78 -22.75
N GLY A 12 7.80 -3.98 -22.12
CA GLY A 12 7.14 -2.84 -22.78
C GLY A 12 8.04 -1.61 -22.99
N LYS A 13 9.30 -1.66 -22.54
CA LYS A 13 10.28 -0.59 -22.72
C LYS A 13 11.60 -1.16 -23.23
N LYS A 14 12.35 -0.34 -23.98
CA LYS A 14 13.71 -0.64 -24.42
C LYS A 14 14.66 -0.53 -23.24
N ILE A 15 15.32 -1.62 -22.87
CA ILE A 15 16.20 -1.67 -21.69
C ILE A 15 17.62 -1.99 -22.13
N LYS A 16 18.54 -1.04 -21.93
CA LYS A 16 19.96 -1.20 -22.30
C LYS A 16 20.69 -2.23 -21.42
N VAL A 17 20.32 -2.30 -20.13
CA VAL A 17 20.87 -3.25 -19.15
C VAL A 17 19.75 -3.72 -18.24
N LEU A 18 19.54 -5.03 -18.16
CA LEU A 18 18.53 -5.65 -17.30
C LEU A 18 19.09 -5.76 -15.88
N GLU A 19 18.43 -5.10 -14.93
CA GLU A 19 18.80 -5.12 -13.52
C GLU A 19 18.00 -6.17 -12.75
N PRO A 20 18.59 -6.88 -11.75
CA PRO A 20 17.88 -7.80 -10.87
C PRO A 20 16.72 -7.11 -10.12
N ARG A 21 15.49 -7.63 -10.28
CA ARG A 21 14.31 -7.11 -9.60
C ARG A 21 13.57 -8.23 -8.87
N LYS A 22 12.89 -7.89 -7.78
CA LYS A 22 11.90 -8.81 -7.19
C LYS A 22 10.71 -8.88 -8.15
N PRO A 23 10.23 -10.08 -8.49
CA PRO A 23 9.04 -10.20 -9.33
C PRO A 23 7.80 -9.66 -8.61
N THR A 24 6.83 -9.18 -9.39
CA THR A 24 5.56 -8.63 -8.87
C THR A 24 4.49 -9.71 -8.72
N ASP A 25 4.76 -10.94 -9.16
CA ASP A 25 3.92 -12.10 -8.97
C ASP A 25 3.99 -12.60 -7.53
N SER A 26 2.82 -12.97 -7.03
CA SER A 26 2.56 -13.42 -5.67
C SER A 26 2.98 -14.87 -5.40
N ASP A 27 3.68 -15.52 -6.33
CA ASP A 27 4.11 -16.91 -6.21
C ASP A 27 5.38 -16.96 -5.32
N PRO A 28 5.31 -17.55 -4.11
CA PRO A 28 6.45 -17.61 -3.19
C PRO A 28 7.67 -18.32 -3.81
N MET A 29 7.42 -19.21 -4.76
CA MET A 29 8.44 -20.00 -5.47
C MET A 29 9.21 -19.17 -6.51
N HIS A 30 8.66 -18.01 -6.93
CA HIS A 30 9.28 -17.07 -7.87
C HIS A 30 9.83 -15.80 -7.19
N SER A 31 10.00 -15.79 -5.88
CA SER A 31 10.30 -14.58 -5.09
C SER A 31 11.77 -14.09 -5.12
N LYS A 32 12.64 -14.68 -5.95
CA LYS A 32 14.08 -14.35 -5.97
C LYS A 32 14.33 -13.05 -6.74
N LYS A 33 15.09 -12.13 -6.15
CA LYS A 33 15.55 -10.92 -6.85
C LYS A 33 16.51 -11.32 -7.97
N GLY A 34 16.12 -11.12 -9.23
CA GLY A 34 16.95 -11.52 -10.37
C GLY A 34 16.44 -10.99 -11.72
N VAL A 35 17.21 -11.23 -12.77
CA VAL A 35 16.81 -11.06 -14.16
C VAL A 35 16.22 -12.38 -14.64
N TYR A 36 14.94 -12.35 -14.99
CA TYR A 36 14.22 -13.52 -15.48
C TYR A 36 14.24 -13.56 -17.00
N ALA A 37 14.50 -14.73 -17.56
CA ALA A 37 14.48 -14.99 -18.98
C ALA A 37 13.88 -16.36 -19.28
N THR A 38 13.47 -16.58 -20.52
CA THR A 38 12.97 -17.88 -20.99
C THR A 38 13.72 -18.36 -22.22
N SER A 39 13.82 -19.66 -22.41
CA SER A 39 14.30 -20.25 -23.66
C SER A 39 13.28 -20.15 -24.81
N LEU A 40 12.05 -19.70 -24.54
CA LEU A 40 10.95 -19.65 -25.50
C LEU A 40 10.70 -18.22 -25.99
N LYS A 41 11.18 -17.90 -27.20
CA LYS A 41 11.02 -16.57 -27.83
C LYS A 41 9.56 -16.08 -27.85
N LYS A 42 8.63 -16.97 -28.23
CA LYS A 42 7.19 -16.67 -28.30
C LYS A 42 6.58 -16.27 -26.94
N VAL A 43 7.00 -16.94 -25.87
CA VAL A 43 6.54 -16.63 -24.51
C VAL A 43 7.03 -15.25 -24.07
N ALA A 44 8.31 -14.94 -24.32
CA ALA A 44 8.86 -13.63 -24.00
C ALA A 44 8.12 -12.51 -24.74
N LEU A 45 7.84 -12.67 -26.03
CA LEU A 45 7.06 -11.71 -26.82
C LEU A 45 5.61 -11.58 -26.33
N GLY A 46 4.92 -12.70 -26.08
CA GLY A 46 3.55 -12.66 -25.57
C GLY A 46 3.45 -11.97 -24.20
N MET A 47 4.41 -12.24 -23.30
CA MET A 47 4.45 -11.56 -22.00
C MET A 47 4.82 -10.08 -22.13
N ALA A 48 5.65 -9.70 -23.11
CA ALA A 48 5.94 -8.30 -23.41
C ALA A 48 4.68 -7.58 -23.89
N ALA A 49 3.92 -8.20 -24.81
CA ALA A 49 2.66 -7.69 -25.30
C ALA A 49 1.62 -7.53 -24.18
N ALA A 50 1.48 -8.52 -23.29
CA ALA A 50 0.63 -8.40 -22.11
C ALA A 50 1.06 -7.23 -21.19
N ARG A 51 2.35 -6.86 -21.17
CA ARG A 51 2.85 -5.74 -20.36
C ARG A 51 2.77 -4.38 -21.06
N SER A 52 2.22 -4.31 -22.28
CA SER A 52 2.04 -3.04 -23.01
C SER A 52 0.98 -2.13 -22.38
N ALA A 53 0.05 -2.70 -21.61
CA ALA A 53 -1.00 -2.01 -20.90
C ALA A 53 -1.17 -2.56 -19.46
N LYS A 54 -2.16 -2.05 -18.72
CA LYS A 54 -2.61 -2.66 -17.47
C LYS A 54 -3.36 -3.95 -17.78
N THR A 55 -2.63 -5.04 -17.99
CA THR A 55 -3.19 -6.36 -18.32
C THR A 55 -2.72 -7.40 -17.31
N SER A 56 -3.62 -8.26 -16.89
CA SER A 56 -3.31 -9.42 -16.07
C SER A 56 -3.31 -10.67 -16.94
N ALA A 57 -2.23 -11.45 -16.89
CA ALA A 57 -2.07 -12.61 -17.75
C ALA A 57 -1.16 -13.67 -17.13
N PHE A 58 -1.28 -14.90 -17.63
CA PHE A 58 -0.37 -15.99 -17.29
C PHE A 58 -0.01 -16.83 -18.52
N LYS A 59 1.17 -17.45 -18.47
CA LYS A 59 1.61 -18.41 -19.49
C LYS A 59 0.85 -19.73 -19.34
N ASN A 60 0.14 -20.18 -20.37
CA ASN A 60 -0.36 -21.54 -20.41
C ASN A 60 0.82 -22.51 -20.57
N ARG A 61 1.02 -23.41 -19.60
CA ARG A 61 2.16 -24.35 -19.57
C ARG A 61 2.12 -25.42 -20.68
N LYS A 62 0.96 -25.67 -21.29
CA LYS A 62 0.80 -26.66 -22.37
C LYS A 62 0.97 -26.03 -23.75
N THR A 63 0.31 -24.89 -23.99
CA THR A 63 0.27 -24.27 -25.33
C THR A 63 1.30 -23.17 -25.53
N HIS A 64 1.90 -22.64 -24.45
CA HIS A 64 2.78 -21.47 -24.45
C HIS A 64 2.12 -20.16 -24.93
N VAL A 65 0.81 -20.18 -25.17
CA VAL A 65 -0.01 -18.99 -25.41
C VAL A 65 -0.21 -18.26 -24.07
N ILE A 66 -0.21 -16.94 -24.12
CA ILE A 66 -0.46 -16.11 -22.95
C ILE A 66 -1.97 -15.96 -22.76
N ASN A 67 -2.47 -16.49 -21.66
CA ASN A 67 -3.86 -16.37 -21.29
C ASN A 67 -4.09 -15.02 -20.57
N ILE A 68 -4.80 -14.12 -21.23
CA ILE A 68 -5.26 -12.84 -20.70
C ILE A 68 -6.46 -13.08 -19.80
N ILE A 69 -6.41 -12.54 -18.59
CA ILE A 69 -7.49 -12.61 -17.61
C ILE A 69 -8.31 -11.33 -17.71
N GLU A 70 -7.63 -10.19 -17.71
CA GLU A 70 -8.23 -8.87 -17.61
C GLU A 70 -7.32 -7.81 -18.27
N GLY A 71 -7.94 -6.74 -18.76
CA GLY A 71 -7.31 -5.79 -19.68
C GLY A 71 -7.00 -6.43 -21.04
N TRP A 72 -6.37 -5.66 -21.92
CA TRP A 72 -5.92 -6.14 -23.22
C TRP A 72 -4.58 -5.51 -23.58
N PRO A 73 -3.69 -6.24 -24.28
CA PRO A 73 -2.51 -5.63 -24.89
C PRO A 73 -2.90 -4.43 -25.75
N ASP A 74 -2.19 -3.31 -25.59
CA ASP A 74 -2.40 -2.13 -26.41
C ASP A 74 -1.84 -2.39 -27.81
N LEU A 75 -2.74 -2.57 -28.79
CA LEU A 75 -2.38 -2.89 -30.17
C LEU A 75 -1.56 -1.78 -30.85
N LYS A 76 -1.60 -0.54 -30.35
CA LYS A 76 -0.80 0.59 -30.85
C LYS A 76 0.59 0.64 -30.22
N ALA A 77 0.82 -0.09 -29.15
CA ALA A 77 2.08 -0.06 -28.44
C ALA A 77 3.18 -0.84 -29.17
N THR A 78 4.41 -0.51 -28.80
CA THR A 78 5.63 -1.17 -29.24
C THR A 78 6.30 -1.84 -28.04
N VAL A 79 6.71 -3.09 -28.21
CA VAL A 79 7.36 -3.89 -27.18
C VAL A 79 8.72 -4.38 -27.65
N TYR A 80 9.54 -4.83 -26.70
CA TYR A 80 10.94 -5.12 -26.94
C TYR A 80 11.29 -6.53 -26.48
N LEU A 81 12.02 -7.24 -27.33
CA LEU A 81 12.59 -8.54 -27.04
C LEU A 81 14.10 -8.40 -26.87
N HIS A 82 14.59 -8.71 -25.68
CA HIS A 82 16.00 -8.68 -25.33
C HIS A 82 16.55 -10.10 -25.48
N ILE A 83 17.49 -10.29 -26.40
CA ILE A 83 18.18 -11.56 -26.64
C ILE A 83 19.43 -11.59 -25.76
N LEU A 84 19.54 -12.62 -24.95
CA LEU A 84 20.49 -12.70 -23.84
C LEU A 84 21.43 -13.89 -24.01
N ASP A 85 22.66 -13.72 -23.53
CA ASP A 85 23.66 -14.78 -23.44
C ASP A 85 23.29 -15.73 -22.28
N PRO A 86 23.13 -17.04 -22.52
CA PRO A 86 22.81 -18.01 -21.48
C PRO A 86 23.90 -18.17 -20.41
N LYS A 87 25.14 -17.71 -20.64
CA LYS A 87 26.26 -17.93 -19.71
C LYS A 87 26.01 -17.36 -18.30
N ASP A 88 25.30 -16.25 -18.22
CA ASP A 88 25.04 -15.53 -16.98
C ASP A 88 23.80 -16.04 -16.23
N PHE A 89 23.15 -17.09 -16.75
CA PHE A 89 21.89 -17.61 -16.24
C PHE A 89 22.01 -19.03 -15.70
N LYS A 90 21.27 -19.30 -14.62
CA LYS A 90 20.99 -20.64 -14.12
C LYS A 90 19.55 -21.00 -14.41
N GLN A 91 19.28 -22.24 -14.78
CA GLN A 91 17.92 -22.73 -14.96
C GLN A 91 17.19 -22.67 -13.62
N ASN A 92 16.03 -22.00 -13.59
CA ASN A 92 15.19 -21.87 -12.40
C ASN A 92 14.11 -22.95 -12.40
N HIS A 93 13.32 -23.01 -13.48
CA HIS A 93 12.24 -23.98 -13.62
C HIS A 93 11.89 -24.21 -15.10
N LYS A 94 12.05 -25.45 -15.61
CA LYS A 94 11.78 -25.84 -17.01
C LYS A 94 12.38 -24.86 -18.03
N ASP A 95 11.54 -24.01 -18.62
CA ASP A 95 11.91 -23.04 -19.65
C ASP A 95 12.31 -21.67 -19.09
N GLU A 96 12.32 -21.50 -17.77
CA GLU A 96 12.67 -20.27 -17.06
C GLU A 96 14.09 -20.31 -16.50
N TYR A 97 14.78 -19.18 -16.65
CA TYR A 97 16.17 -18.99 -16.29
C TYR A 97 16.31 -17.70 -15.49
N LEU A 98 17.22 -17.73 -14.51
CA LEU A 98 17.45 -16.63 -13.58
C LEU A 98 18.93 -16.24 -13.58
N SER A 99 19.20 -14.93 -13.69
CA SER A 99 20.50 -14.35 -13.37
C SER A 99 20.38 -13.48 -12.12
N MET A 100 21.32 -13.63 -11.19
CA MET A 100 21.40 -12.77 -9.99
C MET A 100 22.16 -11.47 -10.26
N LYS A 101 22.80 -11.35 -11.43
CA LYS A 101 23.60 -10.20 -11.85
C LYS A 101 22.84 -9.36 -12.88
N LYS A 102 23.30 -8.14 -13.10
CA LYS A 102 22.84 -7.34 -14.23
C LYS A 102 23.26 -8.00 -15.55
N VAL A 103 22.39 -7.95 -16.55
CA VAL A 103 22.60 -8.61 -17.85
C VAL A 103 22.48 -7.60 -18.97
N LYS A 104 23.49 -7.53 -19.83
CA LYS A 104 23.45 -6.73 -21.06
C LYS A 104 22.91 -7.61 -22.20
N PRO A 105 21.83 -7.19 -22.89
CA PRO A 105 21.35 -7.90 -24.07
C PRO A 105 22.40 -7.93 -25.19
N ILE A 106 22.51 -9.06 -25.89
CA ILE A 106 23.29 -9.20 -27.12
C ILE A 106 22.65 -8.37 -28.24
N LYS A 107 21.31 -8.45 -28.32
CA LYS A 107 20.50 -7.76 -29.32
C LYS A 107 19.16 -7.39 -28.70
N ILE A 108 18.59 -6.27 -29.15
CA ILE A 108 17.23 -5.85 -28.79
C ILE A 108 16.43 -5.74 -30.08
N GLU A 109 15.33 -6.48 -30.16
CA GLU A 109 14.39 -6.43 -31.27
C GLU A 109 13.14 -5.66 -30.86
N GLU A 110 12.61 -4.85 -31.77
CA GLU A 110 11.41 -4.05 -31.60
C GLU A 110 10.24 -4.71 -32.34
N HIS A 111 9.07 -4.78 -31.71
CA HIS A 111 7.89 -5.46 -32.25
C HIS A 111 6.63 -4.64 -31.97
N LYS A 112 5.77 -4.46 -32.98
CA LYS A 112 4.43 -3.89 -32.77
C LYS A 112 3.53 -4.94 -32.12
N VAL A 113 2.74 -4.52 -31.13
CA VAL A 113 1.80 -5.44 -30.47
C VAL A 113 0.74 -5.95 -31.47
N SER A 114 0.35 -5.15 -32.47
CA SER A 114 -0.57 -5.58 -33.53
C SER A 114 -0.20 -6.91 -34.20
N ASP A 115 1.09 -7.20 -34.33
CA ASP A 115 1.61 -8.33 -35.10
C ASP A 115 1.71 -9.61 -34.25
N LEU A 116 1.57 -9.45 -32.94
CA LEU A 116 1.77 -10.51 -31.95
C LEU A 116 0.46 -11.14 -31.47
N LYS A 117 -0.71 -10.75 -32.02
CA LYS A 117 -2.05 -11.18 -31.57
C LYS A 117 -2.22 -12.69 -31.39
N HIS A 118 -1.53 -13.48 -32.21
CA HIS A 118 -1.55 -14.95 -32.15
C HIS A 118 -0.87 -15.53 -30.89
N LEU A 119 -0.16 -14.73 -30.10
CA LEU A 119 0.57 -15.16 -28.90
C LEU A 119 -0.25 -15.04 -27.61
N TRP A 120 -1.46 -14.48 -27.66
CA TRP A 120 -2.34 -14.41 -26.50
C TRP A 120 -3.81 -14.65 -26.87
N ARG A 121 -4.60 -14.98 -25.85
CA ARG A 121 -6.06 -15.12 -25.95
C ARG A 121 -6.71 -14.88 -24.60
N LYS A 122 -8.04 -14.72 -24.57
CA LYS A 122 -8.78 -14.70 -23.31
C LYS A 122 -8.69 -16.07 -22.63
N SER A 123 -8.43 -16.08 -21.32
CA SER A 123 -8.45 -17.29 -20.51
C SER A 123 -9.88 -17.84 -20.39
N SER A 124 -10.05 -19.15 -20.50
CA SER A 124 -11.31 -19.79 -20.10
C SER A 124 -11.46 -19.83 -18.57
N LYS A 125 -12.70 -19.99 -18.08
CA LYS A 125 -12.98 -20.18 -16.65
C LYS A 125 -12.26 -21.40 -16.06
N LYS A 126 -12.16 -22.49 -16.84
CA LYS A 126 -11.48 -23.73 -16.43
C LYS A 126 -9.97 -23.51 -16.27
N GLU A 127 -9.33 -22.87 -17.24
CA GLU A 127 -7.89 -22.56 -17.18
C GLU A 127 -7.56 -21.60 -16.03
N LEU A 128 -8.42 -20.60 -15.78
CA LEU A 128 -8.25 -19.69 -14.66
C LEU A 128 -8.34 -20.43 -13.32
N LYS A 129 -9.35 -21.29 -13.15
CA LYS A 129 -9.53 -22.10 -11.94
C LYS A 129 -8.35 -23.06 -11.70
N GLU A 130 -7.85 -23.70 -12.77
CA GLU A 130 -6.67 -24.58 -12.70
C GLU A 130 -5.41 -23.79 -12.35
N PHE A 131 -5.22 -22.62 -12.96
CA PHE A 131 -4.10 -21.74 -12.65
C PHE A 131 -4.10 -21.27 -11.17
N LEU A 132 -5.29 -20.99 -10.62
CA LEU A 132 -5.49 -20.50 -9.25
C LEU A 132 -5.37 -21.59 -8.17
N LYS A 133 -5.53 -22.87 -8.52
CA LYS A 133 -5.72 -23.98 -7.55
C LYS A 133 -4.63 -24.06 -6.47
N ASP A 134 -3.38 -23.79 -6.84
CA ASP A 134 -2.22 -23.86 -5.93
C ASP A 134 -1.58 -22.48 -5.68
N ARG A 135 -2.31 -21.39 -6.00
CA ARG A 135 -1.81 -20.01 -5.93
C ARG A 135 -2.72 -19.14 -5.07
N GLU A 136 -2.86 -19.45 -3.78
CA GLU A 136 -3.70 -18.70 -2.83
C GLU A 136 -3.42 -17.18 -2.80
N ALA A 137 -2.19 -16.80 -3.18
CA ALA A 137 -1.72 -15.43 -3.23
C ALA A 137 -1.95 -14.75 -4.60
N TRP A 138 -2.20 -15.49 -5.69
CA TRP A 138 -2.46 -14.92 -7.02
C TRP A 138 -3.94 -14.54 -7.15
N ARG A 139 -4.20 -13.36 -7.71
CA ARG A 139 -5.56 -12.81 -7.83
C ARG A 139 -5.89 -12.56 -9.29
N ALA A 140 -7.04 -13.08 -9.72
CA ALA A 140 -7.74 -12.51 -10.85
C ALA A 140 -8.23 -11.11 -10.47
N PRO A 141 -8.07 -10.09 -11.31
CA PRO A 141 -8.81 -8.84 -11.17
C PRO A 141 -10.32 -9.12 -11.23
N GLY A 142 -11.12 -8.46 -10.38
CA GLY A 142 -12.49 -8.85 -10.03
C GLY A 142 -12.68 -9.48 -8.64
N ASP A 143 -11.61 -9.96 -7.98
CA ASP A 143 -11.67 -10.45 -6.57
C ASP A 143 -11.27 -9.38 -5.54
N ARG A 144 -11.08 -8.12 -5.95
CA ARG A 144 -10.63 -7.02 -5.06
C ARG A 144 -11.81 -6.28 -4.42
N LYS A 145 -12.67 -6.99 -3.70
CA LYS A 145 -13.70 -6.32 -2.90
C LYS A 145 -13.10 -5.82 -1.57
N ILE A 146 -13.17 -4.53 -1.30
CA ILE A 146 -12.83 -3.96 0.00
C ILE A 146 -13.85 -4.48 1.03
N LYS A 147 -13.33 -5.12 2.08
CA LYS A 147 -14.09 -5.73 3.19
C LYS A 147 -13.94 -4.96 4.50
N ALA A 148 -12.97 -4.06 4.62
CA ALA A 148 -12.77 -3.25 5.82
C ALA A 148 -11.99 -1.97 5.52
N ILE A 149 -12.32 -0.89 6.23
CA ILE A 149 -11.60 0.38 6.13
C ILE A 149 -11.05 0.75 7.51
N PHE A 150 -9.76 1.07 7.54
CA PHE A 150 -9.00 1.46 8.71
C PHE A 150 -8.64 2.93 8.60
N PHE A 151 -8.71 3.66 9.70
CA PHE A 151 -8.48 5.11 9.73
C PHE A 151 -7.43 5.45 10.77
N ASP A 152 -6.56 6.41 10.47
CA ASP A 152 -6.02 7.26 11.53
C ASP A 152 -7.14 8.16 12.11
N PHE A 153 -6.84 8.89 13.18
CA PHE A 153 -7.81 9.71 13.86
C PHE A 153 -7.47 11.20 13.78
N ASP A 154 -6.33 11.61 14.31
CA ASP A 154 -5.94 13.02 14.40
C ASP A 154 -5.45 13.53 13.04
N GLY A 155 -6.12 14.54 12.46
CA GLY A 155 -5.84 15.05 11.12
C GLY A 155 -6.62 14.34 10.00
N THR A 156 -7.19 13.17 10.30
CA THR A 156 -8.00 12.35 9.39
C THR A 156 -9.50 12.45 9.72
N ILE A 157 -9.88 12.08 10.94
CA ILE A 157 -11.25 12.17 11.46
C ILE A 157 -11.45 13.47 12.25
N SER A 158 -10.52 13.79 13.15
CA SER A 158 -10.63 14.93 14.08
C SER A 158 -9.58 16.01 13.86
N ASP A 159 -10.01 17.27 13.93
CA ASP A 159 -9.12 18.42 13.92
C ASP A 159 -8.49 18.61 15.31
N ALA A 160 -7.40 17.88 15.55
CA ALA A 160 -6.69 17.88 16.81
C ALA A 160 -5.30 18.54 16.73
N LYS A 161 -4.90 19.03 15.56
CA LYS A 161 -3.51 19.47 15.30
C LYS A 161 -3.05 20.57 16.25
N LYS A 162 -3.83 21.65 16.33
CA LYS A 162 -3.53 22.78 17.23
C LYS A 162 -3.59 22.36 18.70
N ILE A 163 -4.60 21.58 19.06
CA ILE A 163 -4.80 21.10 20.44
C ILE A 163 -3.60 20.25 20.89
N ALA A 164 -3.12 19.35 20.03
CA ALA A 164 -1.97 18.50 20.29
C ALA A 164 -0.68 19.33 20.44
N PHE A 165 -0.47 20.32 19.55
CA PHE A 165 0.67 21.23 19.61
C PHE A 165 0.69 22.02 20.92
N ASP A 166 -0.38 22.76 21.22
CA ASP A 166 -0.48 23.61 22.41
C ASP A 166 -0.33 22.78 23.70
N THR A 167 -0.90 21.57 23.71
CA THR A 167 -0.78 20.67 24.86
C THR A 167 0.64 20.13 25.02
N MET A 168 1.33 19.80 23.93
CA MET A 168 2.71 19.32 23.98
C MET A 168 3.63 20.42 24.50
N VAL A 169 3.48 21.66 24.01
CA VAL A 169 4.20 22.85 24.50
C VAL A 169 3.99 22.99 26.01
N ARG A 170 2.73 23.09 26.45
CA ARG A 170 2.38 23.20 27.87
C ARG A 170 3.01 22.08 28.73
N THR A 171 2.99 20.85 28.22
CA THR A 171 3.51 19.71 28.99
C THR A 171 5.03 19.74 29.07
N LEU A 172 5.74 20.16 28.01
CA LEU A 172 7.18 20.31 28.02
C LEU A 172 7.61 21.46 28.95
N ASP A 173 6.91 22.59 28.89
CA ASP A 173 7.15 23.75 29.76
C ASP A 173 6.95 23.39 31.24
N GLU A 174 5.87 22.68 31.60
CA GLU A 174 5.61 22.23 32.99
C GLU A 174 6.69 21.29 33.52
N PHE A 175 7.36 20.55 32.64
CA PHE A 175 8.46 19.66 33.02
C PHE A 175 9.83 20.34 32.94
N GLY A 176 9.90 21.63 32.59
CA GLY A 176 11.13 22.42 32.55
C GLY A 176 12.07 22.05 31.40
N TYR A 177 11.54 21.58 30.27
CA TYR A 177 12.36 21.26 29.09
C TYR A 177 12.42 22.43 28.12
N GLU A 178 13.63 22.73 27.64
CA GLU A 178 13.83 23.58 26.47
C GLU A 178 13.75 22.76 25.18
N PHE A 179 13.11 23.28 24.15
CA PHE A 179 12.93 22.57 22.89
C PHE A 179 12.68 23.50 21.71
N ASP A 180 13.02 23.03 20.51
CA ASP A 180 12.69 23.68 19.25
C ASP A 180 11.21 23.42 18.90
N LYS A 181 10.40 24.48 18.90
CA LYS A 181 8.97 24.44 18.57
C LYS A 181 8.71 24.03 17.12
N GLU A 182 9.53 24.45 16.16
CA GLU A 182 9.38 24.07 14.75
C GLU A 182 9.74 22.60 14.53
N LYS A 183 10.79 22.11 15.21
CA LYS A 183 11.14 20.69 15.21
C LYS A 183 10.02 19.86 15.84
N MET A 184 9.47 20.31 16.98
CA MET A 184 8.34 19.64 17.64
C MET A 184 7.11 19.58 16.71
N ARG A 185 6.79 20.68 16.04
CA ARG A 185 5.69 20.76 15.06
C ARG A 185 5.80 19.70 13.96
N LYS A 186 7.01 19.44 13.46
CA LYS A 186 7.28 18.41 12.44
C LYS A 186 7.18 16.99 12.98
N LEU A 187 7.51 16.79 14.26
CA LEU A 187 7.46 15.49 14.92
C LEU A 187 6.04 15.10 15.37
N LEU A 188 5.13 16.06 15.56
CA LEU A 188 3.75 15.77 15.91
C LEU A 188 3.11 14.71 14.99
N GLY A 189 2.39 13.78 15.61
CA GLY A 189 1.64 12.70 14.95
C GLY A 189 2.30 11.33 15.06
N VAL A 190 3.56 11.31 15.53
CA VAL A 190 4.21 10.06 15.99
C VAL A 190 3.95 9.84 17.49
N LYS A 191 4.34 8.67 18.00
CA LYS A 191 4.21 8.35 19.43
C LYS A 191 5.01 9.31 20.29
N THR A 192 4.48 9.69 21.46
CA THR A 192 5.09 10.68 22.38
C THR A 192 6.58 10.44 22.66
N HIS A 193 7.01 9.20 22.90
CA HIS A 193 8.41 8.89 23.17
C HIS A 193 9.34 9.13 21.96
N LEU A 194 8.84 8.98 20.73
CA LEU A 194 9.58 9.30 19.51
C LEU A 194 9.66 10.82 19.29
N ILE A 195 8.65 11.58 19.69
CA ILE A 195 8.69 13.04 19.70
C ILE A 195 9.81 13.50 20.65
N LEU A 196 9.80 13.02 21.89
CA LEU A 196 10.81 13.36 22.90
C LEU A 196 12.22 12.99 22.42
N LYS A 197 12.41 11.77 21.90
CA LYS A 197 13.68 11.33 21.31
C LYS A 197 14.11 12.22 20.14
N GLY A 198 13.18 12.56 19.24
CA GLY A 198 13.45 13.45 18.10
C GLY A 198 13.85 14.87 18.53
N LEU A 199 13.37 15.34 19.68
CA LEU A 199 13.78 16.59 20.31
C LEU A 199 15.11 16.49 21.07
N GLY A 200 15.68 15.29 21.22
CA GLY A 200 16.88 15.08 22.04
C GLY A 200 16.60 15.11 23.55
N LEU A 201 15.33 14.94 23.95
CA LEU A 201 14.93 15.04 25.35
C LEU A 201 14.91 13.67 26.02
N HIS A 202 15.60 13.57 27.15
CA HIS A 202 15.60 12.41 28.02
C HIS A 202 14.68 12.66 29.23
N VAL A 203 13.45 12.16 29.13
CA VAL A 203 12.46 12.29 30.20
C VAL A 203 12.60 11.17 31.22
N LYS A 204 13.04 11.50 32.45
CA LYS A 204 13.25 10.54 33.55
C LYS A 204 12.00 9.71 33.84
N ASP A 205 10.83 10.35 33.94
CA ASP A 205 9.54 9.69 34.16
C ASP A 205 8.60 9.87 32.97
N LEU A 206 8.83 9.05 31.93
CA LEU A 206 8.04 9.06 30.70
C LEU A 206 6.56 8.73 30.97
N GLN A 207 6.25 7.91 31.98
CA GLN A 207 4.86 7.55 32.28
C GLN A 207 4.10 8.74 32.86
N LYS A 208 4.68 9.47 33.81
CA LYS A 208 4.11 10.70 34.38
C LYS A 208 3.95 11.78 33.31
N PHE A 209 4.94 11.95 32.42
CA PHE A 209 4.84 12.87 31.28
C PHE A 209 3.65 12.52 30.38
N ARG A 210 3.55 11.25 29.94
CA ARG A 210 2.44 10.80 29.09
C ARG A 210 1.09 10.97 29.78
N ARG A 211 0.99 10.67 31.08
CA ARG A 211 -0.24 10.86 31.86
C ARG A 211 -0.67 12.32 31.90
N LYS A 212 0.27 13.24 32.15
CA LYS A 212 0.02 14.70 32.15
C LYS A 212 -0.39 15.21 30.76
N PHE A 213 0.37 14.85 29.73
CA PHE A 213 0.04 15.18 28.34
C PHE A 213 -1.39 14.75 27.98
N TYR A 214 -1.75 13.48 28.18
CA TYR A 214 -3.09 13.00 27.82
C TYR A 214 -4.21 13.57 28.70
N LYS A 215 -3.93 13.94 29.96
CA LYS A 215 -4.89 14.66 30.81
C LYS A 215 -5.23 16.02 30.19
N TYR A 216 -4.22 16.81 29.84
CA TYR A 216 -4.41 18.11 29.21
C TYR A 216 -5.00 17.99 27.81
N PHE A 217 -4.52 17.02 27.02
CA PHE A 217 -4.94 16.87 25.64
C PHE A 217 -6.41 16.47 25.55
N THR A 218 -6.84 15.54 26.41
CA THR A 218 -8.24 15.16 26.51
C THR A 218 -9.09 16.33 26.99
N LYS A 219 -8.69 17.02 28.07
CA LYS A 219 -9.45 18.18 28.56
C LYS A 219 -9.61 19.26 27.50
N ALA A 220 -8.52 19.65 26.84
CA ALA A 220 -8.53 20.67 25.80
C ALA A 220 -9.38 20.26 24.57
N ALA A 221 -9.35 18.99 24.17
CA ALA A 221 -10.21 18.48 23.10
C ALA A 221 -11.69 18.51 23.44
N ILE A 222 -12.06 18.15 24.68
CA ILE A 222 -13.46 18.08 25.11
C ILE A 222 -14.01 19.49 25.37
N ASP A 223 -13.25 20.33 26.08
CA ASP A 223 -13.67 21.69 26.46
C ASP A 223 -13.58 22.64 25.27
N GLY A 224 -12.50 22.56 24.48
CA GLY A 224 -12.29 23.37 23.28
C GLY A 224 -13.13 22.96 22.07
N GLY A 225 -13.94 21.91 22.20
CA GLY A 225 -14.90 21.50 21.17
C GLY A 225 -14.23 20.93 19.92
N ILE A 226 -13.46 19.84 20.07
CA ILE A 226 -12.90 19.07 18.94
C ILE A 226 -13.96 18.86 17.84
N LYS A 227 -13.56 19.08 16.59
CA LYS A 227 -14.45 19.02 15.42
C LYS A 227 -13.99 17.95 14.44
N PRO A 228 -14.90 17.42 13.60
CA PRO A 228 -14.51 16.63 12.44
C PRO A 228 -13.68 17.45 11.45
N CYS A 229 -12.73 16.81 10.77
CA CYS A 229 -11.96 17.49 9.70
C CYS A 229 -12.83 17.85 8.49
N VAL A 230 -13.72 16.93 8.13
CA VAL A 230 -14.66 17.00 7.01
C VAL A 230 -15.98 16.31 7.39
N SER A 231 -16.99 16.34 6.51
CA SER A 231 -18.28 15.67 6.78
C SER A 231 -18.09 14.16 6.97
N LEU A 232 -18.62 13.64 8.08
CA LEU A 232 -18.54 12.20 8.41
C LEU A 232 -19.76 11.40 7.91
N LYS A 233 -20.73 12.06 7.26
CA LYS A 233 -21.92 11.40 6.69
C LYS A 233 -21.56 10.22 5.77
N PRO A 234 -20.58 10.33 4.84
CA PRO A 234 -20.21 9.21 3.98
C PRO A 234 -19.67 7.99 4.75
N LEU A 235 -19.09 8.21 5.94
CA LEU A 235 -18.62 7.10 6.77
C LEU A 235 -19.79 6.35 7.41
N TRP A 236 -20.88 7.04 7.78
CA TRP A 236 -22.09 6.37 8.28
C TRP A 236 -22.72 5.49 7.22
N GLU A 237 -22.71 5.91 5.96
CA GLU A 237 -23.17 5.11 4.83
C GLU A 237 -22.27 3.88 4.61
N LEU A 238 -20.95 4.08 4.57
CA LEU A 238 -19.97 2.99 4.38
C LEU A 238 -19.99 1.96 5.50
N LYS A 239 -20.32 2.37 6.73
CA LYS A 239 -20.39 1.47 7.89
C LYS A 239 -21.44 0.37 7.71
N GLU A 240 -22.54 0.66 7.02
CA GLU A 240 -23.59 -0.34 6.75
C GLU A 240 -23.13 -1.40 5.74
N GLU A 241 -22.10 -1.10 4.94
CA GLU A 241 -21.52 -2.02 3.95
C GLU A 241 -20.32 -2.80 4.49
N MET A 242 -19.50 -2.18 5.37
CA MET A 242 -18.27 -2.78 5.88
C MET A 242 -17.81 -2.19 7.23
N PRO A 243 -17.07 -2.97 8.05
CA PRO A 243 -16.51 -2.47 9.29
C PRO A 243 -15.51 -1.33 9.08
N LEU A 244 -15.74 -0.24 9.81
CA LEU A 244 -14.81 0.88 9.96
C LEU A 244 -14.06 0.77 11.29
N ILE A 245 -12.74 0.94 11.27
CA ILE A 245 -11.87 0.71 12.44
C ILE A 245 -10.86 1.86 12.57
N VAL A 246 -10.65 2.36 13.79
CA VAL A 246 -9.60 3.35 14.08
C VAL A 246 -8.34 2.66 14.58
N VAL A 247 -7.19 3.00 13.98
CA VAL A 247 -5.84 2.61 14.44
C VAL A 247 -4.99 3.87 14.48
N SER A 248 -4.70 4.37 15.68
CA SER A 248 -4.06 5.69 15.86
C SER A 248 -2.91 5.68 16.86
N ASN A 249 -1.95 6.59 16.66
CA ASN A 249 -0.84 6.83 17.59
C ASN A 249 -1.27 7.61 18.85
N SER A 250 -2.52 8.01 18.94
CA SER A 250 -3.13 8.54 20.17
C SER A 250 -3.55 7.42 21.14
N LYS A 251 -3.66 7.73 22.43
CA LYS A 251 -4.07 6.76 23.48
C LYS A 251 -5.56 6.42 23.35
N THR A 252 -5.94 5.15 23.58
CA THR A 252 -7.34 4.70 23.41
C THR A 252 -8.32 5.51 24.27
N SER A 253 -7.93 5.94 25.47
CA SER A 253 -8.78 6.77 26.35
C SER A 253 -9.13 8.12 25.73
N PHE A 254 -8.16 8.77 25.07
CA PHE A 254 -8.38 10.02 24.34
C PHE A 254 -9.31 9.78 23.14
N LEU A 255 -9.01 8.76 22.32
CA LEU A 255 -9.84 8.41 21.16
C LEU A 255 -11.30 8.19 21.55
N ARG A 256 -11.56 7.45 22.62
CA ARG A 256 -12.93 7.20 23.11
C ARG A 256 -13.62 8.48 23.60
N ALA A 257 -12.91 9.34 24.31
CA ALA A 257 -13.45 10.63 24.76
C ALA A 257 -13.81 11.53 23.57
N SER A 258 -12.92 11.64 22.58
CA SER A 258 -13.14 12.40 21.35
C SER A 258 -14.31 11.83 20.53
N ILE A 259 -14.40 10.51 20.36
CA ILE A 259 -15.54 9.85 19.71
C ILE A 259 -16.87 10.18 20.40
N LYS A 260 -16.90 10.18 21.74
CA LYS A 260 -18.10 10.56 22.51
C LYS A 260 -18.47 12.02 22.26
N LYS A 261 -17.49 12.94 22.33
CA LYS A 261 -17.71 14.38 22.11
C LYS A 261 -18.19 14.69 20.69
N LEU A 262 -17.64 13.99 19.70
CA LEU A 262 -18.02 14.10 18.29
C LEU A 262 -19.33 13.37 17.94
N LYS A 263 -19.99 12.73 18.93
CA LYS A 263 -21.22 11.95 18.74
C LYS A 263 -21.07 10.81 17.70
N LEU A 264 -19.91 10.15 17.68
CA LEU A 264 -19.58 9.07 16.74
C LEU A 264 -19.74 7.67 17.35
N LYS A 265 -20.50 7.55 18.45
CA LYS A 265 -20.76 6.26 19.09
C LYS A 265 -21.46 5.34 18.08
N GLY A 266 -20.90 4.16 17.87
CA GLY A 266 -21.43 3.18 16.94
C GLY A 266 -20.96 3.34 15.50
N LEU A 267 -20.17 4.37 15.15
CA LEU A 267 -19.59 4.51 13.81
C LEU A 267 -18.47 3.49 13.57
N PHE A 268 -17.56 3.36 14.52
CA PHE A 268 -16.40 2.47 14.40
C PHE A 268 -16.61 1.16 15.16
N ARG A 269 -16.38 0.03 14.49
CA ARG A 269 -16.44 -1.32 15.09
C ARG A 269 -15.32 -1.57 16.09
N GLY A 270 -14.18 -0.89 15.93
CA GLY A 270 -13.04 -1.01 16.82
C GLY A 270 -12.20 0.27 16.86
N VAL A 271 -11.59 0.52 18.01
CA VAL A 271 -10.72 1.69 18.23
C VAL A 271 -9.48 1.22 18.98
N TYR A 272 -8.32 1.33 18.34
CA TYR A 272 -7.04 0.85 18.82
C TYR A 272 -6.05 2.00 18.92
N GLY A 273 -5.69 2.38 20.15
CA GLY A 273 -4.68 3.40 20.41
C GLY A 273 -3.26 2.84 20.55
N SER A 274 -2.31 3.76 20.67
CA SER A 274 -0.85 3.50 20.64
C SER A 274 -0.32 2.45 21.62
N GLU A 275 -1.03 2.18 22.73
CA GLU A 275 -0.63 1.19 23.73
C GLU A 275 -0.95 -0.25 23.33
N LYS A 276 -1.59 -0.48 22.18
CA LYS A 276 -2.01 -1.81 21.71
C LYS A 276 -1.04 -2.46 20.70
N PHE A 277 -0.03 -1.72 20.25
CA PHE A 277 0.87 -2.15 19.16
C PHE A 277 2.19 -1.37 19.18
N SER A 278 3.24 -1.89 18.54
CA SER A 278 4.52 -1.17 18.36
C SER A 278 4.47 -0.25 17.15
N THR A 279 3.98 -0.75 16.02
CA THR A 279 3.72 0.02 14.79
C THR A 279 2.30 -0.20 14.29
N LYS A 280 1.78 0.71 13.43
CA LYS A 280 0.39 0.58 12.95
C LYS A 280 0.23 -0.60 12.00
N ASP A 281 1.23 -0.89 11.16
CA ASP A 281 1.27 -2.04 10.26
C ASP A 281 1.09 -3.38 11.01
N GLU A 282 1.85 -3.62 12.09
CA GLU A 282 1.65 -4.79 12.96
C GLU A 282 0.20 -4.91 13.48
N MET A 283 -0.40 -3.78 13.87
CA MET A 283 -1.80 -3.77 14.33
C MET A 283 -2.76 -4.12 13.19
N LEU A 284 -2.53 -3.58 11.99
CA LEU A 284 -3.33 -3.87 10.81
C LEU A 284 -3.27 -5.36 10.46
N GLU A 285 -2.08 -5.94 10.36
CA GLU A 285 -1.91 -7.36 10.08
C GLU A 285 -2.62 -8.25 11.11
N LYS A 286 -2.52 -7.91 12.40
CA LYS A 286 -3.23 -8.61 13.47
C LYS A 286 -4.74 -8.55 13.27
N LEU A 287 -5.28 -7.40 12.87
CA LEU A 287 -6.70 -7.22 12.61
C LEU A 287 -7.14 -7.97 11.35
N PHE A 288 -6.33 -7.98 10.29
CA PHE A 288 -6.61 -8.74 9.07
C PHE A 288 -6.79 -10.23 9.39
N ARG A 289 -5.85 -10.82 10.15
CA ARG A 289 -5.95 -12.22 10.62
C ARG A 289 -7.20 -12.46 11.46
N LYS A 290 -7.47 -11.58 12.43
CA LYS A 290 -8.65 -11.68 13.31
C LYS A 290 -9.97 -11.62 12.53
N MET A 291 -10.01 -10.79 11.49
CA MET A 291 -11.19 -10.59 10.64
C MET A 291 -11.27 -11.59 9.49
N LYS A 292 -10.26 -12.45 9.31
CA LYS A 292 -10.13 -13.40 8.19
C LYS A 292 -10.23 -12.70 6.83
N ILE A 293 -9.61 -11.54 6.70
CA ILE A 293 -9.50 -10.79 5.44
C ILE A 293 -8.04 -10.75 4.96
N LYS A 294 -7.84 -10.66 3.65
CA LYS A 294 -6.52 -10.44 3.06
C LYS A 294 -6.17 -8.95 3.13
N ALA A 295 -4.88 -8.60 3.20
CA ALA A 295 -4.43 -7.21 3.27
C ALA A 295 -4.97 -6.35 2.12
N SER A 296 -5.09 -6.89 0.91
CA SER A 296 -5.66 -6.18 -0.25
C SER A 296 -7.16 -5.93 -0.19
N GLU A 297 -7.87 -6.64 0.67
CA GLU A 297 -9.30 -6.43 0.92
C GLU A 297 -9.49 -5.35 2.00
N ALA A 298 -8.40 -4.75 2.48
CA ALA A 298 -8.40 -3.67 3.42
C ALA A 298 -7.88 -2.38 2.78
N MET A 299 -8.35 -1.28 3.33
CA MET A 299 -7.90 0.06 2.99
C MET A 299 -7.48 0.79 4.28
N TYR A 300 -6.38 1.52 4.23
CA TYR A 300 -5.96 2.41 5.31
C TYR A 300 -6.05 3.87 4.84
N VAL A 301 -6.74 4.70 5.62
CA VAL A 301 -6.97 6.12 5.35
C VAL A 301 -6.25 6.94 6.42
N GLY A 302 -5.34 7.82 6.00
CA GLY A 302 -4.60 8.69 6.93
C GLY A 302 -4.13 9.98 6.26
N ASP A 303 -3.75 10.98 7.05
CA ASP A 303 -3.35 12.31 6.55
C ASP A 303 -1.84 12.54 6.55
N ARG A 304 -1.05 11.58 7.07
CA ARG A 304 0.41 11.69 7.11
C ARG A 304 1.09 10.81 6.07
N PHE A 305 2.29 11.23 5.70
CA PHE A 305 3.20 10.41 4.88
C PHE A 305 3.45 9.02 5.51
N SER A 306 3.55 8.97 6.84
CA SER A 306 3.74 7.72 7.58
C SER A 306 2.55 6.76 7.44
N ASP A 307 1.34 7.27 7.24
CA ASP A 307 0.15 6.42 7.05
C ASP A 307 0.19 5.67 5.72
N VAL A 308 0.71 6.32 4.68
CA VAL A 308 0.98 5.67 3.38
C VAL A 308 2.02 4.56 3.54
N GLN A 309 3.05 4.79 4.37
CA GLN A 309 4.05 3.78 4.69
C GLN A 309 3.41 2.63 5.48
N PHE A 310 2.70 2.88 6.58
CA PHE A 310 2.05 1.80 7.34
C PHE A 310 1.08 0.96 6.50
N ALA A 311 0.33 1.58 5.59
CA ALA A 311 -0.56 0.88 4.67
C ALA A 311 0.21 -0.05 3.71
N ARG A 312 1.29 0.45 3.11
CA ARG A 312 2.15 -0.29 2.19
C ARG A 312 2.83 -1.47 2.89
N GLU A 313 3.39 -1.23 4.06
CA GLU A 313 4.08 -2.24 4.87
C GLU A 313 3.10 -3.34 5.29
N ALA A 314 1.85 -2.98 5.62
CA ALA A 314 0.78 -3.95 5.87
C ALA A 314 0.21 -4.62 4.60
N GLY A 315 0.58 -4.15 3.41
CA GLY A 315 0.13 -4.67 2.12
C GLY A 315 -1.32 -4.34 1.76
N CYS A 316 -1.90 -3.28 2.34
CA CYS A 316 -3.27 -2.83 2.08
C CYS A 316 -3.33 -1.56 1.22
N VAL A 317 -4.52 -1.20 0.73
CA VAL A 317 -4.69 -0.01 -0.12
C VAL A 317 -4.42 1.25 0.69
N ALA A 318 -3.47 2.07 0.23
CA ALA A 318 -3.05 3.30 0.88
C ALA A 318 -3.85 4.50 0.34
N VAL A 319 -4.71 5.08 1.17
CA VAL A 319 -5.48 6.29 0.83
C VAL A 319 -5.01 7.44 1.71
N ALA A 320 -4.46 8.46 1.08
CA ALA A 320 -4.10 9.68 1.78
C ALA A 320 -5.26 10.69 1.75
N ILE A 321 -5.71 11.17 2.91
CA ILE A 321 -6.64 12.30 2.97
C ILE A 321 -5.86 13.59 3.18
N ASN A 322 -6.00 14.56 2.28
CA ASN A 322 -5.35 15.86 2.40
C ASN A 322 -6.39 16.99 2.40
N ASN A 323 -6.66 17.51 3.59
CA ASN A 323 -7.53 18.66 3.82
C ASN A 323 -6.85 19.65 4.79
N LYS A 324 -7.56 20.72 5.19
CA LYS A 324 -7.04 21.77 6.09
C LYS A 324 -6.53 21.27 7.45
N CYS A 325 -7.00 20.11 7.92
CA CYS A 325 -6.61 19.53 9.20
C CYS A 325 -5.39 18.62 9.07
N ALA A 326 -4.94 18.29 7.86
CA ALA A 326 -3.84 17.36 7.61
C ALA A 326 -2.51 17.84 8.23
N TRP A 327 -1.74 16.88 8.75
CA TRP A 327 -0.49 17.11 9.45
C TRP A 327 0.69 17.06 8.48
N SER A 328 0.56 16.36 7.34
CA SER A 328 1.52 16.42 6.23
C SER A 328 1.00 17.29 5.09
N SER A 329 1.92 18.00 4.42
CA SER A 329 1.58 18.71 3.20
C SER A 329 1.36 17.75 2.04
N LEU A 330 0.55 18.16 1.06
CA LEU A 330 0.32 17.37 -0.15
C LEU A 330 1.63 17.01 -0.87
N ALA A 331 2.61 17.92 -0.88
CA ALA A 331 3.92 17.69 -1.50
C ALA A 331 4.68 16.53 -0.83
N VAL A 332 4.59 16.39 0.50
CA VAL A 332 5.24 15.28 1.22
C VAL A 332 4.47 13.98 0.98
N ILE A 333 3.14 14.01 1.03
CA ILE A 333 2.29 12.84 0.77
C ILE A 333 2.53 12.29 -0.64
N LYS A 334 2.59 13.14 -1.67
CA LYS A 334 2.83 12.73 -3.06
C LYS A 334 4.17 12.01 -3.26
N LYS A 335 5.20 12.35 -2.48
CA LYS A 335 6.50 11.65 -2.54
C LYS A 335 6.38 10.20 -2.10
N GLU A 336 5.47 9.91 -1.17
CA GLU A 336 5.20 8.54 -0.73
C GLU A 336 4.36 7.75 -1.72
N LYS A 337 3.78 8.35 -2.79
CA LYS A 337 2.99 7.63 -3.80
C LYS A 337 1.88 6.74 -3.20
N PRO A 338 0.87 7.33 -2.52
CA PRO A 338 -0.32 6.59 -2.12
C PRO A 338 -1.09 6.07 -3.35
N ASP A 339 -1.90 5.03 -3.16
CA ASP A 339 -2.77 4.51 -4.22
C ASP A 339 -3.84 5.53 -4.61
N TYR A 340 -4.38 6.25 -3.62
CA TYR A 340 -5.36 7.31 -3.82
C TYR A 340 -5.07 8.52 -2.91
N ILE A 341 -5.44 9.71 -3.39
CA ILE A 341 -5.46 10.94 -2.60
C ILE A 341 -6.87 11.50 -2.66
N ILE A 342 -7.46 11.81 -1.51
CA ILE A 342 -8.80 12.38 -1.39
C ILE A 342 -8.78 13.66 -0.55
N GLY A 343 -9.70 14.58 -0.79
CA GLY A 343 -9.92 15.76 0.07
C GLY A 343 -11.03 15.54 1.09
N ASP A 344 -12.01 14.67 0.78
CA ASP A 344 -13.23 14.47 1.55
C ASP A 344 -13.71 13.00 1.51
N PHE A 345 -14.45 12.55 2.54
CA PHE A 345 -14.96 11.18 2.59
C PHE A 345 -16.00 10.84 1.51
N ARG A 346 -16.58 11.84 0.82
CA ARG A 346 -17.41 11.61 -0.39
C ARG A 346 -16.60 10.96 -1.50
N GLU A 347 -15.32 11.31 -1.62
CA GLU A 347 -14.41 10.72 -2.61
C GLU A 347 -13.98 9.31 -2.18
N LEU A 348 -13.84 9.04 -0.88
CA LEU A 348 -13.55 7.71 -0.36
C LEU A 348 -14.55 6.66 -0.86
N ARG A 349 -15.85 7.00 -0.87
CA ARG A 349 -16.89 6.11 -1.41
C ARG A 349 -16.68 5.80 -2.89
N LYS A 350 -16.27 6.79 -3.68
CA LYS A 350 -15.96 6.61 -5.11
C LYS A 350 -14.78 5.65 -5.30
N VAL A 351 -13.72 5.82 -4.50
CA VAL A 351 -12.54 4.94 -4.50
C VAL A 351 -12.94 3.50 -4.17
N VAL A 352 -13.78 3.28 -3.14
CA VAL A 352 -14.26 1.93 -2.79
C VAL A 352 -15.05 1.31 -3.95
N MET A 353 -15.93 2.06 -4.61
CA MET A 353 -16.68 1.56 -5.77
C MET A 353 -15.77 1.25 -6.96
N GLU A 354 -14.78 2.11 -7.24
CA GLU A 354 -13.81 1.90 -8.31
C GLU A 354 -13.04 0.60 -8.11
N ILE A 355 -12.53 0.37 -6.90
CA ILE A 355 -11.78 -0.85 -6.55
C ILE A 355 -12.68 -2.09 -6.64
N ASN A 356 -13.92 -2.00 -6.13
CA ASN A 356 -14.85 -3.14 -6.13
C ASN A 356 -15.35 -3.51 -7.53
N ASN A 357 -15.34 -2.56 -8.48
CA ASN A 357 -15.79 -2.75 -9.86
C ASN A 357 -14.64 -3.04 -10.84
N SER A 358 -13.39 -3.10 -10.36
CA SER A 358 -12.18 -3.45 -11.12
C SER A 358 -11.76 -4.89 -10.84
#